data_AF-A0A448HFH7-F1
#
_entry.id   AF-A0A448HFH7-F1
#
_cell.length_a   1.000
_cell.length_b   1.000
_cell.length_c   1.000
_cell.angle_alpha   90.00
_cell.angle_beta   90.00
_cell.angle_gamma   90.00
#
_symmetry.space_group_name_H-M   'P 1'
#
loop_
_entity.id
_entity.type
_entity.pdbx_description
1 polymer ?
#
loop_
_entity_poly.entity_id
_entity_poly.type
_entity_poly.pdbx_seq_one_letter_code
_entity_poly.pdbx_strand_id
1 'polypeptide(L)'
;MPRDYDCTRPWRDQLDEQAIEQMISTYAPRALERLGVERLLTVKRMIDEYRAGNLSRDELVVLAAHYDGLTVAPTPVGEDPEPAPAEGSCGWDVYMAGSHDLIDGELYDELLSSMKSDG
;
A
#
# COMPACT_ATOMS: atom_id res chain seq x y z
N MET A 1 -17.25 5.02 -4.46
CA MET A 1 -17.41 5.44 -3.06
C MET A 1 -16.35 4.69 -2.28
N PRO A 2 -15.35 5.36 -1.68
CA PRO A 2 -14.48 4.70 -0.72
C PRO A 2 -15.34 4.09 0.38
N ARG A 3 -14.99 2.87 0.81
CA ARG A 3 -15.63 2.24 1.98
C ARG A 3 -14.89 2.74 3.20
N ASP A 4 -15.62 3.25 4.18
CA ASP A 4 -15.05 3.62 5.46
C ASP A 4 -14.46 2.38 6.14
N TYR A 5 -13.35 2.56 6.87
CA TYR A 5 -12.74 1.48 7.64
C TYR A 5 -13.61 1.05 8.81
N ASP A 6 -13.88 -0.26 8.92
CA ASP A 6 -14.59 -0.87 10.03
C ASP A 6 -13.59 -1.56 10.96
N CYS A 7 -13.27 -0.93 12.09
CA CYS A 7 -12.34 -1.46 13.09
C CYS A 7 -12.85 -2.71 13.82
N THR A 8 -14.13 -3.05 13.68
CA THR A 8 -14.71 -4.27 14.27
C THR A 8 -14.50 -5.50 13.38
N ARG A 9 -14.05 -5.29 12.15
CA ARG A 9 -13.73 -6.34 11.18
C ARG A 9 -12.22 -6.45 10.97
N PRO A 10 -11.68 -7.64 10.70
CA PRO A 10 -10.29 -7.77 10.27
C PRO A 10 -10.03 -6.87 9.05
N TRP A 11 -8.90 -6.16 9.03
CA TRP A 11 -8.54 -5.26 7.93
C TRP A 11 -8.47 -6.01 6.58
N ARG A 12 -7.99 -7.26 6.61
CA ARG A 12 -7.83 -8.09 5.42
C ARG A 12 -9.17 -8.40 4.74
N ASP A 13 -10.22 -8.65 5.52
CA ASP A 13 -11.57 -8.93 5.02
C ASP A 13 -12.23 -7.70 4.35
N GLN A 14 -11.57 -6.55 4.44
CA GLN A 14 -12.02 -5.30 3.85
C GLN A 14 -11.24 -4.94 2.57
N LEU A 15 -10.16 -5.67 2.26
CA LEU A 15 -9.42 -5.54 1.01
C LEU A 15 -10.12 -6.24 -0.16
N ASP A 16 -9.97 -5.67 -1.34
CA ASP A 16 -10.33 -6.32 -2.60
C ASP A 16 -9.11 -7.05 -3.16
N GLU A 17 -8.84 -8.25 -2.62
CA GLU A 17 -7.67 -9.05 -3.03
C GLU A 17 -7.64 -9.30 -4.55
N GLN A 18 -8.81 -9.46 -5.18
CA GLN A 18 -8.92 -9.70 -6.61
C GLN A 18 -8.55 -8.45 -7.42
N ALA A 19 -9.00 -7.27 -7.00
CA ALA A 19 -8.61 -6.03 -7.66
C ALA A 19 -7.11 -5.73 -7.46
N ILE A 20 -6.57 -6.02 -6.28
CA ILE A 20 -5.13 -5.90 -5.98
C ILE A 20 -4.32 -6.84 -6.86
N GLU A 21 -4.71 -8.12 -6.97
CA GLU A 21 -4.05 -9.09 -7.86
C GLU A 21 -4.06 -8.63 -9.32
N GLN A 22 -5.21 -8.13 -9.82
CA GLN A 22 -5.32 -7.60 -11.18
C GLN A 22 -4.39 -6.39 -11.41
N MET A 23 -4.29 -5.50 -10.43
CA MET A 23 -3.38 -4.35 -10.47
C MET A 23 -1.93 -4.84 -10.55
N ILE A 24 -1.50 -5.73 -9.66
CA ILE A 24 -0.12 -6.25 -9.66
C ILE A 24 0.16 -6.99 -10.97
N SER A 25 -0.77 -7.80 -11.47
CA SER A 25 -0.62 -8.51 -12.75
C SER A 25 -0.48 -7.54 -13.93
N THR A 26 -1.05 -6.34 -13.86
CA THR A 26 -0.99 -5.34 -14.92
C THR A 26 0.34 -4.60 -14.89
N TYR A 27 0.77 -4.15 -13.71
CA TYR A 27 1.90 -3.23 -13.58
C TYR A 27 3.22 -3.90 -13.23
N ALA A 28 3.19 -5.04 -12.52
CA ALA A 28 4.37 -5.79 -12.13
C ALA A 28 4.16 -7.32 -12.24
N PRO A 29 3.82 -7.86 -13.43
CA PRO A 29 3.55 -9.29 -13.60
C PRO A 29 4.74 -10.17 -13.19
N ARG A 30 5.97 -9.70 -13.38
CA ARG A 30 7.18 -10.42 -12.96
C ARG A 30 7.35 -10.45 -11.44
N ALA A 31 6.97 -9.39 -10.74
CA ALA A 31 6.93 -9.39 -9.28
C ALA A 31 5.85 -10.35 -8.77
N LEU A 32 4.68 -10.37 -9.42
CA LEU A 32 3.60 -11.31 -9.10
C LEU A 32 4.03 -12.77 -9.28
N GLU A 33 4.66 -13.13 -10.39
CA GLU A 33 5.18 -14.49 -10.64
C GLU A 33 6.17 -14.94 -9.56
N ARG A 34 6.96 -14.01 -9.03
CA ARG A 34 8.09 -14.30 -8.15
C ARG A 34 7.74 -14.26 -6.66
N LEU A 35 6.78 -13.43 -6.27
CA LEU A 35 6.42 -13.16 -4.88
C LEU A 35 5.00 -13.60 -4.54
N GLY A 36 4.10 -13.64 -5.52
CA GLY A 36 2.69 -13.93 -5.34
C GLY A 36 1.91 -12.76 -4.69
N VAL A 37 0.58 -12.83 -4.78
CA VAL A 37 -0.32 -11.79 -4.27
C VAL A 37 -0.13 -11.58 -2.78
N GLU A 38 0.01 -12.66 -2.00
CA GLU A 38 0.11 -12.58 -0.54
C GLU A 38 1.24 -11.64 -0.07
N ARG A 39 2.40 -11.68 -0.71
CA ARG A 39 3.57 -10.87 -0.36
C ARG A 39 3.50 -9.45 -0.91
N LEU A 40 2.57 -9.19 -1.83
CA LEU A 40 2.36 -7.90 -2.47
C LEU A 40 0.99 -7.31 -2.12
N LEU A 41 0.29 -7.89 -1.13
CA LEU A 41 -1.11 -7.60 -0.86
C LEU A 41 -1.35 -6.16 -0.35
N THR A 42 -0.35 -5.57 0.29
CA THR A 42 -0.40 -4.23 0.91
C THR A 42 0.86 -3.46 0.57
N VAL A 43 0.79 -2.13 0.59
CA VAL A 43 1.97 -1.27 0.38
C VAL A 43 3.00 -1.52 1.47
N LYS A 44 2.57 -1.78 2.72
CA LYS A 44 3.46 -2.24 3.79
C LYS A 44 4.29 -3.46 3.35
N ARG A 45 3.65 -4.50 2.81
CA ARG A 45 4.35 -5.71 2.38
C ARG A 45 5.22 -5.47 1.15
N MET A 46 4.77 -4.64 0.20
CA MET A 46 5.61 -4.23 -0.94
C MET A 46 6.89 -3.52 -0.48
N ILE A 47 6.81 -2.66 0.55
CA ILE A 47 7.97 -2.02 1.16
C ILE A 47 8.87 -3.05 1.84
N ASP A 48 8.32 -4.03 2.56
CA ASP A 48 9.11 -5.11 3.16
C ASP A 48 9.86 -5.92 2.08
N GLU A 49 9.23 -6.18 0.92
CA GLU A 49 9.87 -6.85 -0.21
C GLU A 49 10.94 -5.99 -0.89
N TYR A 50 10.72 -4.69 -1.00
CA TYR A 50 11.73 -3.75 -1.47
C TYR A 50 12.98 -3.78 -0.57
N ARG A 51 12.79 -3.76 0.75
CA ARG A 51 13.91 -3.84 1.72
C ARG A 51 14.64 -5.17 1.69
N ALA A 52 13.92 -6.24 1.39
CA ALA A 52 14.52 -7.56 1.18
C ALA A 52 15.29 -7.67 -0.16
N GLY A 53 15.26 -6.64 -1.01
CA GLY A 53 15.84 -6.67 -2.36
C GLY A 53 15.03 -7.49 -3.36
N ASN A 54 13.80 -7.84 -3.00
CA ASN A 54 12.88 -8.62 -3.82
C ASN A 54 11.99 -7.73 -4.68
N LEU A 55 11.90 -6.43 -4.42
CA LEU A 55 11.20 -5.47 -5.26
C LEU A 55 12.15 -4.32 -5.57
N SER A 56 12.15 -3.83 -6.81
CA SER A 56 12.90 -2.62 -7.15
C SER A 56 12.16 -1.36 -6.66
N ARG A 57 12.88 -0.24 -6.57
CA ARG A 57 12.28 1.06 -6.25
C ARG A 57 11.19 1.43 -7.25
N ASP A 58 11.45 1.25 -8.54
CA ASP A 58 10.49 1.54 -9.62
C ASP A 58 9.23 0.67 -9.52
N GLU A 59 9.38 -0.63 -9.27
CA GLU A 59 8.23 -1.53 -9.07
C GLU A 59 7.41 -1.12 -7.83
N LEU A 60 8.08 -0.76 -6.73
CA LEU A 60 7.40 -0.28 -5.53
C LEU A 60 6.60 1.01 -5.80
N VAL A 61 7.22 2.00 -6.46
CA VAL A 61 6.59 3.29 -6.75
C VAL A 61 5.38 3.12 -7.67
N VAL A 62 5.51 2.30 -8.73
CA VAL A 62 4.40 2.02 -9.65
C VAL A 62 3.27 1.28 -8.95
N LEU A 63 3.57 0.25 -8.15
CA LEU A 63 2.54 -0.51 -7.44
C LEU A 63 1.83 0.36 -6.42
N ALA A 64 2.56 1.16 -5.63
CA ALA A 64 1.97 2.06 -4.64
C ALA A 64 1.08 3.13 -5.29
N ALA A 65 1.49 3.69 -6.44
CA ALA A 65 0.70 4.68 -7.18
C ALA A 65 -0.67 4.12 -7.60
N HIS A 66 -0.73 2.87 -8.04
CA HIS A 66 -1.96 2.22 -8.48
C HIS A 66 -2.73 1.49 -7.36
N TYR A 67 -2.17 1.42 -6.15
CA TYR A 67 -2.80 0.77 -5.00
C TYR A 67 -3.81 1.68 -4.27
N ASP A 68 -3.57 3.00 -4.24
CA ASP A 68 -4.33 3.95 -3.40
C ASP A 68 -5.86 3.83 -3.58
N GLY A 69 -6.32 3.64 -4.82
CA GLY A 69 -7.75 3.49 -5.16
C GLY A 69 -8.39 2.12 -4.88
N LEU A 70 -7.61 1.13 -4.46
CA LEU A 70 -8.06 -0.25 -4.21
C LEU A 70 -8.20 -0.58 -2.73
N THR A 71 -7.91 0.40 -1.87
CA THR A 71 -7.86 0.25 -0.42
C THR A 71 -9.14 0.65 0.27
N VAL A 72 -9.19 0.28 1.55
CA VAL A 72 -10.08 0.91 2.51
C VAL A 72 -9.51 2.28 2.83
N ALA A 73 -10.33 3.33 2.77
CA ALA A 73 -9.86 4.65 3.14
C ALA A 73 -9.40 4.63 4.62
N PRO A 74 -8.29 5.31 4.97
CA PRO A 74 -8.00 5.53 6.38
C PRO A 74 -9.18 6.27 7.01
N THR A 75 -9.39 6.04 8.32
CA THR A 75 -10.27 6.86 9.15
C THR A 75 -10.01 8.34 8.84
N PRO A 76 -11.05 9.17 8.62
CA PRO A 76 -10.89 10.52 8.09
C PRO A 76 -9.81 11.32 8.80
N VAL A 77 -8.94 11.97 8.02
CA VAL A 77 -7.93 12.90 8.54
C VAL A 77 -8.64 14.02 9.31
N GLY A 78 -8.60 13.96 10.64
CA GLY A 78 -9.25 14.93 11.53
C GLY A 78 -9.89 14.32 12.77
N GLU A 79 -10.10 13.00 12.80
CA GLU A 79 -10.49 12.25 13.99
C GLU A 79 -9.30 11.36 14.42
N ASP A 80 -9.26 10.95 15.69
CA ASP A 80 -8.14 10.28 16.38
C ASP A 80 -7.28 9.37 15.46
N PRO A 81 -5.93 9.33 15.62
CA PRO A 81 -5.05 8.42 14.88
C PRO A 81 -5.39 6.92 15.06
N GLU A 82 -6.39 6.60 15.88
CA GLU A 82 -6.94 5.27 16.04
C GLU A 82 -8.47 5.28 15.94
N PRO A 83 -9.05 4.30 15.24
CA PRO A 83 -8.40 3.08 14.73
C PRO A 83 -8.00 3.18 13.25
N ALA A 84 -6.72 3.00 12.92
CA ALA A 84 -6.23 2.71 11.57
C ALA A 84 -5.98 1.19 11.41
N PRO A 85 -6.12 0.61 10.21
CA PRO A 85 -5.81 -0.80 9.99
C PRO A 85 -4.31 -1.09 10.20
N ALA A 86 -3.98 -2.33 10.58
CA ALA A 86 -2.60 -2.77 10.77
C ALA A 86 -1.77 -2.73 9.47
N GLU A 87 -2.41 -2.95 8.32
CA GLU A 87 -1.87 -2.79 6.98
C GLU A 87 -2.99 -2.60 5.95
N GLY A 88 -2.64 -2.15 4.74
CA GLY A 88 -3.59 -2.02 3.63
C GLY A 88 -4.23 -0.63 3.50
N SER A 89 -3.86 0.30 4.38
CA SER A 89 -4.08 1.73 4.14
C SER A 89 -2.81 2.31 3.52
N CYS A 90 -2.88 2.68 2.24
CA CYS A 90 -1.71 3.11 1.47
C CYS A 90 -0.94 4.25 2.18
N GLY A 91 -1.64 5.34 2.53
CA GLY A 91 -1.04 6.48 3.21
C GLY A 91 -0.49 6.15 4.60
N TRP A 92 -1.18 5.30 5.37
CA TRP A 92 -0.70 4.87 6.69
C TRP A 92 0.52 3.96 6.59
N ASP A 93 0.52 3.03 5.65
CA ASP A 93 1.64 2.11 5.39
C ASP A 93 2.91 2.89 5.03
N VAL A 94 2.79 3.89 4.15
CA VAL A 94 3.90 4.79 3.76
C VAL A 94 4.35 5.67 4.92
N TYR A 95 3.40 6.28 5.66
CA TYR A 95 3.69 7.08 6.85
C TYR A 95 4.49 6.28 7.88
N MET A 96 4.03 5.08 8.22
CA MET A 96 4.68 4.21 9.19
C MET A 96 6.07 3.79 8.70
N ALA A 97 6.22 3.46 7.42
CA ALA A 97 7.51 3.11 6.83
C ALA A 97 8.53 4.24 6.94
N GLY A 98 8.14 5.48 6.66
CA GLY A 98 9.00 6.65 6.85
C GLY A 98 9.33 6.88 8.34
N SER A 99 8.34 6.80 9.22
CA SER A 99 8.53 7.01 10.67
C SER A 99 9.45 5.97 11.35
N HIS A 100 9.58 4.79 10.74
CA HIS A 100 10.40 3.69 11.22
C HIS A 100 11.71 3.51 10.44
N ASP A 101 12.11 4.50 9.63
CA ASP A 101 13.33 4.47 8.81
C ASP A 101 13.42 3.22 7.90
N LEU A 102 12.27 2.71 7.43
CA LEU A 102 12.20 1.56 6.55
C LEU A 102 12.49 1.94 5.09
N ILE A 103 12.19 3.19 4.74
CA ILE A 103 12.48 3.85 3.48
C ILE A 103 13.17 5.18 3.78
N ASP A 104 14.03 5.64 2.87
CA ASP A 104 14.63 6.96 3.02
C ASP A 104 13.64 8.09 2.70
N GLY A 105 14.01 9.33 3.03
CA GLY A 105 13.15 10.49 2.82
C GLY A 105 12.84 10.76 1.34
N GLU A 106 13.74 10.39 0.42
CA GLU A 106 13.53 10.59 -1.01
C GLU A 106 12.45 9.63 -1.53
N LEU A 107 12.53 8.36 -1.15
CA LEU A 107 11.52 7.36 -1.48
C LEU A 107 10.18 7.65 -0.78
N TYR A 108 10.21 8.16 0.45
CA TYR A 108 9.00 8.61 1.14
C TYR A 108 8.26 9.71 0.35
N ASP A 109 8.99 10.76 -0.05
CA ASP A 109 8.43 11.87 -0.83
C ASP A 109 7.95 11.42 -2.22
N GLU A 110 8.66 10.48 -2.85
CA GLU A 110 8.29 9.91 -4.13
C GLU A 110 6.97 9.12 -4.05
N LEU A 111 6.81 8.26 -3.05
CA LEU A 111 5.58 7.49 -2.82
C LEU A 111 4.40 8.42 -2.54
N LEU A 112 4.58 9.43 -1.68
CA LEU A 112 3.52 10.40 -1.42
C LEU A 112 3.16 11.25 -2.64
N SER A 113 4.10 11.50 -3.53
CA SER A 113 3.87 12.27 -4.76
C SER A 113 3.16 11.43 -5.83
N SER A 114 3.50 10.14 -5.94
CA SER A 114 2.87 9.23 -6.91
C SER A 114 1.38 9.02 -6.59
N MET A 115 1.03 8.93 -5.30
CA MET A 115 -0.36 8.78 -4.84
C MET A 115 -1.24 10.00 -5.14
N LYS A 116 -0.67 11.20 -5.28
CA LYS A 116 -1.44 12.45 -5.51
C LYS A 116 -1.74 12.72 -6.99
N SER A 117 -1.28 11.87 -7.90
CA SER A 117 -1.25 12.17 -9.33
C SER A 117 -2.51 11.75 -10.12
N ASP A 118 -3.47 11.04 -9.50
CA ASP A 118 -4.77 10.75 -10.12
C ASP A 118 -5.81 11.80 -9.70
N GLY A 119 -5.77 12.95 -10.38
CA GLY A 119 -6.82 13.98 -10.40
C GLY A 119 -7.52 14.06 -11.76
#